data_AF-A0A420HXS1-F1
#
_entry.id   AF-A0A420HXS1-F1
#
_cell.length_a   1.000
_cell.length_b   1.000
_cell.length_c   1.000
_cell.angle_alpha   90.00
_cell.angle_beta   90.00
_cell.angle_gamma   90.00
#
_symmetry.space_group_name_H-M   'P 1'
#
loop_
_entity.id
_entity.type
_entity.pdbx_description
1 polymer ?
#
loop_
_entity_poly.entity_id
_entity_poly.type
_entity_poly.pdbx_seq_one_letter_code
_entity_poly.pdbx_strand_id
1 'polypeptide(L)'
;MLGYKHTEDARKKMIEFYKDKENHPMFGKKHSEEALALISKPGKLNPRMSKHYSGVGIFDLNDNLISKFNNNAELARHLDISRVTVGKYLNNGLIYNNIYRFKVISE
;
A
#
# COMPACT_ATOMS: atom_id res chain seq x y z
N MET A 1 -30.63 -11.16 15.96
CA MET A 1 -30.25 -10.23 17.05
C MET A 1 -28.85 -9.72 16.77
N LEU A 2 -28.67 -8.43 16.46
CA LEU A 2 -27.33 -7.85 16.42
C LEU A 2 -26.81 -7.66 17.85
N GLY A 3 -25.57 -8.11 18.12
CA GLY A 3 -24.90 -7.90 19.41
C GLY A 3 -24.77 -9.11 20.34
N TYR A 4 -25.24 -10.29 19.95
CA TYR A 4 -25.00 -11.51 20.74
C TYR A 4 -23.52 -11.92 20.66
N LYS A 5 -22.86 -12.01 21.82
CA LYS A 5 -21.49 -12.51 21.92
C LYS A 5 -21.52 -14.03 22.08
N HIS A 6 -20.71 -14.73 21.31
CA HIS A 6 -20.47 -16.15 21.56
C HIS A 6 -19.97 -16.37 22.99
N THR A 7 -20.43 -17.44 23.62
CA THR A 7 -19.85 -17.91 24.89
C THR A 7 -18.38 -18.27 24.68
N GLU A 8 -17.59 -18.23 25.75
CA GLU A 8 -16.17 -18.58 25.69
C GLU A 8 -15.96 -20.04 25.19
N ASP A 9 -16.85 -20.95 25.57
CA ASP A 9 -16.80 -22.34 25.09
C ASP A 9 -17.07 -22.46 23.59
N ALA A 10 -18.02 -21.67 23.06
CA ALA A 10 -18.28 -21.64 21.63
C ALA A 10 -17.07 -21.06 20.86
N ARG A 11 -16.44 -20.00 21.38
CA ARG A 11 -15.21 -19.44 20.79
C ARG A 11 -14.06 -20.45 20.77
N LYS A 12 -13.86 -21.19 21.87
CA LYS A 12 -12.84 -22.26 21.94
C LYS A 12 -13.07 -23.35 20.91
N LYS A 13 -14.31 -23.82 20.77
CA LYS A 13 -14.68 -24.83 19.75
C LYS A 13 -14.39 -24.33 18.33
N MET A 14 -14.69 -23.07 18.03
CA MET A 14 -14.38 -22.47 16.73
C MET A 14 -12.87 -22.44 16.47
N ILE A 15 -12.07 -22.03 17.46
CA ILE A 15 -10.60 -22.00 17.35
C ILE A 15 -10.06 -23.41 17.11
N GLU A 16 -10.52 -24.41 17.88
CA GLU A 16 -10.09 -25.79 17.76
C GLU A 16 -10.38 -26.36 16.37
N PHE A 17 -11.58 -26.09 15.84
CA PHE A 17 -12.00 -26.56 14.52
C PHE A 17 -11.07 -26.05 13.40
N TYR A 18 -10.68 -24.77 13.45
CA TYR A 18 -9.80 -24.16 12.44
C TYR A 18 -8.30 -24.39 12.69
N LYS A 19 -7.89 -25.16 13.70
CA LYS A 19 -6.48 -25.57 13.85
C LYS A 19 -6.03 -26.43 12.68
N ASP A 20 -6.92 -27.30 12.20
CA ASP A 20 -6.70 -28.00 10.95
C ASP A 20 -7.05 -27.05 9.78
N LYS A 21 -6.07 -26.82 8.91
CA LYS A 21 -6.22 -25.94 7.76
C LYS A 21 -7.21 -26.52 6.74
N GLU A 22 -7.37 -27.84 6.68
CA GLU A 22 -8.27 -28.51 5.75
C GLU A 22 -9.74 -28.25 6.07
N ASN A 23 -10.04 -27.95 7.34
CA ASN A 23 -11.39 -27.59 7.79
C ASN A 23 -11.85 -26.21 7.29
N HIS A 24 -10.95 -25.38 6.76
CA HIS A 24 -11.35 -24.09 6.22
C HIS A 24 -12.17 -24.30 4.93
N PRO A 25 -13.39 -23.72 4.80
CA PRO A 25 -14.26 -23.96 3.64
C PRO A 25 -13.68 -23.59 2.27
N MET A 26 -12.65 -22.74 2.28
CA MET A 26 -11.90 -22.30 1.10
C MET A 26 -10.55 -23.01 0.93
N PHE A 27 -10.22 -23.99 1.76
CA PHE A 27 -9.00 -24.78 1.58
C PHE A 27 -9.03 -25.53 0.24
N GLY A 28 -7.91 -25.53 -0.48
CA GLY A 28 -7.79 -26.13 -1.81
C GLY A 28 -8.52 -25.40 -2.95
N LYS A 29 -9.38 -24.42 -2.66
CA LYS A 29 -10.11 -23.65 -3.69
C LYS A 29 -9.27 -22.49 -4.21
N LYS A 30 -9.30 -22.28 -5.53
CA LYS A 30 -8.71 -21.11 -6.20
C LYS A 30 -9.81 -20.11 -6.57
N HIS A 31 -9.49 -18.81 -6.52
CA HIS A 31 -10.37 -17.79 -7.06
C HIS A 31 -10.36 -17.84 -8.60
N SER A 32 -11.50 -17.56 -9.21
CA SER A 32 -11.58 -17.31 -10.66
C SER A 32 -10.85 -16.02 -11.01
N GLU A 33 -10.47 -15.87 -12.27
CA GLU A 33 -9.86 -14.64 -12.79
C GLU A 33 -10.76 -13.42 -12.57
N GLU A 34 -12.07 -13.58 -12.77
CA GLU A 34 -13.06 -12.54 -12.51
C GLU A 34 -13.07 -12.10 -11.04
N ALA A 35 -13.04 -13.05 -10.10
CA ALA A 35 -13.01 -12.74 -8.67
C ALA A 35 -11.69 -12.04 -8.28
N LEU A 36 -10.56 -12.47 -8.86
CA LEU A 36 -9.27 -11.82 -8.66
C LEU A 36 -9.28 -10.38 -9.19
N ALA A 37 -9.90 -10.13 -10.34
CA ALA A 37 -10.04 -8.79 -10.90
C ALA A 37 -10.89 -7.87 -10.00
N LEU A 38 -11.98 -8.40 -9.42
CA LEU A 38 -12.82 -7.64 -8.48
C LEU A 38 -12.12 -7.34 -7.15
N ILE A 39 -11.27 -8.25 -6.67
CA ILE A 39 -10.44 -8.05 -5.47
C ILE A 39 -9.35 -7.02 -5.77
N SER A 40 -8.70 -7.13 -6.93
CA SER A 40 -7.65 -6.23 -7.40
C SER A 40 -8.25 -4.99 -8.08
N LYS A 41 -9.08 -4.24 -7.35
CA LYS A 41 -9.62 -2.97 -7.88
C LYS A 41 -8.46 -2.06 -8.33
N PRO A 42 -8.60 -1.33 -9.44
CA PRO A 42 -7.58 -0.39 -9.88
C PRO A 42 -7.70 0.95 -9.15
N GLY A 43 -6.58 1.67 -9.05
CA GLY A 43 -6.56 3.06 -8.61
C GLY A 43 -7.12 3.27 -7.19
N LYS A 44 -7.83 4.40 -7.01
CA LYS A 44 -8.39 4.88 -5.71
C LYS A 44 -9.27 3.85 -4.98
N LEU A 45 -9.78 2.85 -5.70
CA LEU A 45 -10.66 1.82 -5.16
C LEU A 45 -9.90 0.65 -4.53
N ASN A 46 -8.58 0.57 -4.72
CA ASN A 46 -7.76 -0.47 -4.10
C ASN A 46 -7.39 -0.08 -2.66
N PRO A 47 -7.83 -0.82 -1.63
CA PRO A 47 -7.47 -0.53 -0.25
C PRO A 47 -5.96 -0.72 0.04
N ARG A 48 -5.20 -1.35 -0.87
CA ARG A 48 -3.75 -1.49 -0.79
C ARG A 48 -2.97 -0.48 -1.63
N MET A 49 -3.63 0.44 -2.33
CA MET A 49 -2.89 1.44 -3.11
C MET A 49 -2.12 2.40 -2.20
N SER A 50 -0.96 2.83 -2.68
CA SER A 50 -0.17 3.91 -2.07
C SER A 50 -1.06 5.14 -1.81
N LYS A 51 -0.85 5.79 -0.66
CA LYS A 51 -1.44 7.10 -0.31
C LYS A 51 -1.20 8.15 -1.41
N HIS A 52 -0.16 7.97 -2.23
CA HIS A 52 0.28 8.88 -3.27
C HIS A 52 0.02 8.28 -4.67
N TYR A 53 -1.25 8.12 -5.03
CA TYR A 53 -1.65 7.50 -6.30
C TYR A 53 -1.29 8.33 -7.54
N SER A 54 -1.27 9.65 -7.40
CA SER A 54 -0.87 10.61 -8.43
C SER A 54 0.66 10.64 -8.67
N GLY A 55 1.42 9.90 -7.85
CA GLY A 55 2.87 9.77 -7.96
C GLY A 55 3.66 10.76 -7.09
N VAL A 56 4.97 10.77 -7.30
CA VAL A 56 5.93 11.64 -6.62
C VAL A 56 6.83 12.34 -7.62
N GLY A 57 7.28 13.53 -7.29
CA GLY A 57 8.10 14.35 -8.18
C GLY A 57 9.35 14.90 -7.50
N ILE A 58 10.33 15.21 -8.33
CA ILE A 58 11.52 15.98 -7.97
C ILE A 58 11.23 17.44 -8.34
N PHE A 59 11.42 18.34 -7.38
CA PHE A 59 11.21 19.77 -7.53
C PHE A 59 12.52 20.51 -7.28
N ASP A 60 12.73 21.61 -7.99
CA ASP A 60 13.82 22.53 -7.70
C ASP A 60 13.57 23.29 -6.38
N LEU A 61 14.50 24.16 -5.99
CA LEU A 61 14.34 24.99 -4.78
C LEU A 61 13.25 26.06 -4.92
N ASN A 62 12.85 26.40 -6.14
CA ASN A 62 11.79 27.35 -6.45
C ASN A 62 10.42 26.66 -6.61
N ASP A 63 10.33 25.36 -6.27
CA ASP A 63 9.14 24.53 -6.39
C ASP A 63 8.65 24.32 -7.84
N ASN A 64 9.52 24.44 -8.83
CA ASN A 64 9.26 23.99 -10.19
C ASN A 64 9.45 22.47 -10.29
N LEU A 65 8.50 21.79 -10.95
CA LEU A 65 8.59 20.36 -11.19
C LEU A 65 9.68 20.05 -12.22
N ILE A 66 10.67 19.25 -11.83
CA ILE A 66 11.74 18.77 -12.71
C ILE A 66 11.31 17.46 -13.38
N SER A 67 10.76 16.52 -12.61
CA SER A 67 10.40 15.19 -13.10
C SER A 67 9.36 14.50 -12.23
N LYS A 68 8.52 13.66 -12.86
CA LYS A 68 7.43 12.89 -12.24
C LYS A 68 7.71 11.39 -12.31
N PHE A 69 7.33 10.68 -11.25
CA PHE A 69 7.47 9.23 -11.10
C PHE A 69 6.18 8.65 -10.52
N ASN A 70 5.88 7.37 -10.81
CA ASN A 70 4.66 6.72 -10.31
C ASN A 70 4.74 6.42 -8.82
N ASN A 71 5.95 6.22 -8.27
CA ASN A 71 6.17 5.84 -6.88
C ASN A 71 7.60 6.16 -6.41
N ASN A 72 7.84 6.04 -5.10
CA ASN A 72 9.16 6.27 -4.50
C ASN A 72 10.25 5.33 -5.03
N ALA A 73 9.91 4.13 -5.50
CA ALA A 73 10.89 3.16 -5.99
C ALA A 73 11.41 3.51 -7.39
N GLU A 74 10.57 4.11 -8.24
CA GLU A 74 11.00 4.67 -9.53
C GLU A 74 11.92 5.87 -9.34
N LEU A 75 11.54 6.83 -8.48
CA LEU A 75 12.38 7.99 -8.16
C LEU A 75 13.73 7.54 -7.57
N ALA A 76 13.70 6.58 -6.64
CA ALA A 76 14.89 6.02 -6.02
C ALA A 76 15.86 5.41 -7.05
N ARG A 77 15.34 4.63 -8.01
CA ARG A 77 16.16 4.06 -9.10
C ARG A 77 16.74 5.12 -10.03
N HIS A 78 16.01 6.21 -10.28
CA HIS A 78 16.49 7.29 -11.13
C HIS A 78 17.68 8.04 -10.52
N LEU A 79 17.69 8.22 -9.19
CA LEU A 79 18.76 8.92 -8.47
C LEU A 79 19.83 7.98 -7.88
N ASP A 80 19.70 6.67 -8.10
CA ASP A 80 20.54 5.63 -7.49
C ASP A 80 20.63 5.75 -5.95
N ILE A 81 19.48 5.93 -5.29
CA ILE A 81 19.36 6.05 -3.84
C ILE A 81 18.39 5.03 -3.26
N SER A 82 18.48 4.81 -1.94
CA SER A 82 17.53 3.92 -1.28
C SER A 82 16.11 4.50 -1.29
N ARG A 83 15.10 3.62 -1.48
CA ARG A 83 13.67 3.97 -1.34
C ARG A 83 13.36 4.60 0.02
N VAL A 84 14.09 4.20 1.07
CA VAL A 84 13.92 4.72 2.43
C VAL A 84 14.36 6.18 2.51
N THR A 85 15.47 6.53 1.85
CA THR A 85 15.94 7.91 1.73
C THR A 85 14.87 8.79 1.09
N VAL A 86 14.31 8.36 -0.05
CA VAL A 86 13.21 9.08 -0.72
C VAL A 86 12.05 9.32 0.23
N GLY A 87 11.60 8.26 0.94
CA GLY A 87 10.51 8.36 1.91
C GLY A 87 10.80 9.31 3.06
N LYS A 88 12.01 9.27 3.64
CA LYS A 88 12.43 10.17 4.72
C LYS A 88 12.37 11.64 4.30
N TYR A 89 12.92 11.95 3.13
CA TYR A 89 12.99 13.34 2.65
C TYR A 89 11.62 13.86 2.23
N LEU A 90 10.81 13.03 1.57
CA LEU A 90 9.44 13.37 1.18
C LEU A 90 8.54 13.61 2.39
N ASN A 91 8.57 12.71 3.40
CA ASN A 91 7.70 12.82 4.58
C ASN A 91 8.06 14.01 5.47
N ASN A 92 9.34 14.36 5.54
CA ASN A 92 9.84 15.45 6.38
C ASN A 92 10.00 16.77 5.61
N GLY A 93 9.71 16.81 4.30
CA GLY A 93 9.89 18.00 3.46
C GLY A 93 11.35 18.50 3.38
N LEU A 94 12.32 17.58 3.47
CA LEU A 94 13.76 17.93 3.49
C LEU A 94 14.29 18.20 2.08
N ILE A 95 15.30 19.06 2.00
CA ILE A 95 16.06 19.29 0.76
C ILE A 95 17.12 18.20 0.65
N TYR A 96 17.13 17.50 -0.48
CA TYR A 96 18.15 16.51 -0.80
C TYR A 96 19.32 17.16 -1.54
N ASN A 97 20.54 16.87 -1.09
CA ASN A 97 21.81 17.38 -1.62
C ASN A 97 21.88 18.90 -1.83
N ASN A 98 21.05 19.69 -1.12
CA ASN A 98 20.90 21.14 -1.34
C ASN A 98 20.47 21.54 -2.76
N ILE A 99 19.95 20.59 -3.57
CA ILE A 99 19.60 20.85 -4.98
C ILE A 99 18.10 20.68 -5.22
N TYR A 100 17.47 19.64 -4.66
CA TYR A 100 16.07 19.33 -4.98
C TYR A 100 15.25 18.87 -3.77
N ARG A 101 13.94 19.05 -3.87
CA ARG A 101 12.94 18.55 -2.90
C ARG A 101 12.15 17.41 -3.53
N PHE A 102 11.74 16.45 -2.70
CA PHE A 102 10.79 15.42 -3.11
C PHE A 102 9.41 15.80 -2.60
N LYS A 103 8.41 15.85 -3.49
CA LYS A 103 7.02 16.12 -3.11
C LYS A 103 6.08 15.13 -3.78
N VAL A 104 4.95 14.91 -3.11
CA VAL A 104 3.82 14.20 -3.70
C VAL A 104 3.22 15.09 -4.77
N ILE A 105 2.90 14.52 -5.92
CA ILE A 105 2.15 15.22 -6.94
C ILE A 105 0.69 15.13 -6.53
N SER A 106 0.06 16.25 -6.18
CA SER A 106 -1.40 16.33 -6.09
C SER A 106 -1.93 16.79 -7.44
N GLU A 107 -2.91 16.08 -7.98
CA GLU A 107 -3.82 16.65 -8.99
C GLU A 107 -4.60 17.82 -8.40
#